data_AF-A0A495ZGJ9-F1
#
_entry.id   AF-A0A495ZGJ9-F1
#
_cell.length_a   1.000
_cell.length_b   1.000
_cell.length_c   1.000
_cell.angle_alpha   90.00
_cell.angle_beta   90.00
_cell.angle_gamma   90.00
#
_symmetry.space_group_name_H-M   'P 1'
#
loop_
_entity.id
_entity.type
_entity.pdbx_description
1 polymer ?
#
loop_
_entity_poly.entity_id
_entity_poly.type
_entity_poly.pdbx_seq_one_letter_code
_entity_poly.pdbx_strand_id
1 'polypeptide(L)'
;MIEFAGETFESTEDIQKRFESIRDTAPLKEPLQGTEHKMVMKLLQMHPRYKEKIGPGISALTVDYHPEFKTTRVFTIVRIDKLREDFSFQKPWRKLQATLAAPRTNKQPGDTKKSPVSDPAPEQQQNTLSAEKAAWIAKLESRVTAAENALSGIRKAIAEFEE
;
A
#
# COMPACT_ATOMS: atom_id res chain seq x y z
N MET A 1 12.90 0.73 19.56
CA MET A 1 11.58 0.25 19.10
C MET A 1 11.23 0.94 17.80
N ILE A 2 10.78 0.17 16.82
CA ILE A 2 10.40 0.62 15.48
C ILE A 2 8.90 0.44 15.35
N GLU A 3 8.17 1.53 15.08
CA GLU A 3 6.74 1.43 14.79
C GLU A 3 6.49 1.15 13.31
N PHE A 4 5.79 0.06 13.02
CA PHE A 4 5.41 -0.31 11.67
C PHE A 4 3.93 -0.70 11.61
N ALA A 5 3.18 -0.02 10.75
CA ALA A 5 1.73 -0.22 10.55
C ALA A 5 0.83 -0.22 11.81
N GLY A 6 1.29 0.35 12.92
CA GLY A 6 0.56 0.39 14.19
C GLY A 6 0.97 -0.70 15.19
N GLU A 7 1.94 -1.55 14.85
CA GLU A 7 2.64 -2.46 15.76
C GLU A 7 4.04 -1.91 16.07
N THR A 8 4.52 -2.13 17.29
CA THR A 8 5.88 -1.80 17.74
C THR A 8 6.77 -3.04 17.68
N PHE A 9 7.94 -2.92 17.08
CA PHE A 9 8.91 -4.00 16.92
C PHE A 9 10.24 -3.62 17.58
N GLU A 10 10.99 -4.62 18.04
CA GLU A 10 12.32 -4.39 18.62
C GLU A 10 13.36 -4.17 17.52
N SER A 11 13.28 -4.97 16.45
CA SER A 11 14.18 -4.86 15.30
C SER A 11 13.49 -4.95 13.94
N THR A 12 14.25 -4.60 12.89
CA THR A 12 13.87 -4.84 11.50
C THR A 12 13.64 -6.31 11.20
N GLU A 13 14.43 -7.21 11.80
CA GLU A 13 14.24 -8.65 11.59
C GLU A 13 12.88 -9.13 12.12
N ASP A 14 12.35 -8.53 13.18
CA ASP A 14 11.04 -8.89 13.73
C ASP A 14 9.90 -8.47 12.80
N ILE A 15 10.05 -7.32 12.13
CA ILE A 15 9.13 -6.89 11.08
C ILE A 15 9.15 -7.91 9.94
N GLN A 16 10.33 -8.41 9.55
CA GLN A 16 10.44 -9.43 8.52
C GLN A 16 9.76 -10.74 8.93
N LYS A 17 10.04 -11.23 10.14
CA LYS A 17 9.40 -12.44 10.70
C LYS A 17 7.88 -12.28 10.77
N ARG A 18 7.40 -11.08 11.10
CA ARG A 18 5.96 -10.79 11.11
C ARG A 18 5.35 -10.93 9.72
N PHE A 19 6.01 -10.45 8.67
CA PHE A 19 5.54 -10.67 7.30
C PHE A 19 5.54 -12.15 6.88
N GLU A 20 6.56 -12.91 7.28
CA GLU A 20 6.62 -14.36 7.04
C GLU A 20 5.48 -15.08 7.76
N SER A 21 5.23 -14.73 9.02
CA SER A 21 4.10 -15.26 9.79
C SER A 21 2.76 -14.94 9.15
N ILE A 22 2.52 -13.69 8.71
CA ILE A 22 1.27 -13.34 8.01
C ILE A 22 1.11 -14.19 6.75
N ARG A 23 2.17 -14.33 5.93
CA ARG A 23 2.14 -15.14 4.70
C ARG A 23 1.83 -16.60 4.98
N ASP A 24 2.37 -17.16 6.06
CA ASP A 24 2.28 -18.59 6.36
C ASP A 24 1.03 -18.96 7.18
N THR A 25 0.46 -18.01 7.92
CA THR A 25 -0.74 -18.21 8.76
C THR A 25 -2.02 -17.74 8.08
N ALA A 26 -1.98 -16.73 7.21
CA ALA A 26 -3.18 -16.17 6.61
C ALA A 26 -3.94 -17.19 5.74
N PRO A 27 -5.29 -17.13 5.76
CA PRO A 27 -6.13 -17.95 4.89
C PRO A 27 -5.92 -17.59 3.42
N LEU A 28 -5.93 -18.63 2.57
CA LEU A 28 -5.68 -18.48 1.14
C LEU A 28 -6.89 -17.86 0.43
N LYS A 29 -6.64 -16.96 -0.51
CA LYS A 29 -7.62 -16.24 -1.34
C LYS A 29 -8.61 -15.39 -0.54
N GLU A 30 -8.36 -15.22 0.76
CA GLU A 30 -9.15 -14.37 1.63
C GLU A 30 -8.48 -13.01 1.82
N PRO A 31 -9.26 -11.93 1.92
CA PRO A 31 -8.74 -10.60 2.14
C PRO A 31 -8.14 -10.47 3.54
N LEU A 32 -6.89 -10.05 3.61
CA LEU A 32 -6.24 -9.66 4.86
C LEU A 32 -7.02 -8.51 5.51
N GLN A 33 -7.15 -8.54 6.84
CA GLN A 33 -7.90 -7.57 7.61
C GLN A 33 -7.04 -6.88 8.67
N GLY A 34 -7.57 -5.79 9.24
CA GLY A 34 -6.99 -5.10 10.39
C GLY A 34 -5.53 -4.66 10.16
N THR A 35 -4.64 -5.13 11.05
CA THR A 35 -3.23 -4.74 11.05
C THR A 35 -2.42 -5.41 9.95
N GLU A 36 -2.73 -6.66 9.63
CA GLU A 36 -2.03 -7.42 8.57
C GLU A 36 -2.20 -6.74 7.22
N HIS A 37 -3.43 -6.29 6.93
CA HIS A 37 -3.72 -5.48 5.75
C HIS A 37 -2.86 -4.21 5.70
N LYS A 38 -2.78 -3.46 6.81
CA LYS A 38 -1.99 -2.23 6.90
C LYS A 38 -0.50 -2.49 6.71
N MET A 39 0.01 -3.58 7.28
CA MET A 39 1.41 -3.99 7.12
C MET A 39 1.74 -4.29 5.65
N VAL A 40 0.93 -5.14 5.02
CA VAL A 40 1.13 -5.55 3.63
C VAL A 40 0.92 -4.37 2.66
N MET A 41 0.00 -3.46 2.98
CA MET A 41 -0.19 -2.21 2.24
C MET A 41 1.04 -1.29 2.34
N LYS A 42 1.59 -1.07 3.54
CA LYS A 42 2.84 -0.28 3.71
C LYS A 42 4.00 -0.92 2.95
N LEU A 43 4.12 -2.24 3.01
CA LEU A 43 5.12 -2.99 2.25
C LEU A 43 4.99 -2.77 0.74
N LEU A 44 3.76 -2.81 0.23
CA LEU A 44 3.47 -2.58 -1.18
C LEU A 44 3.83 -1.15 -1.61
N GLN A 45 3.57 -0.14 -0.77
CA GLN A 45 3.95 1.25 -1.06
C GLN A 45 5.47 1.44 -1.22
N MET A 46 6.28 0.61 -0.55
CA MET A 46 7.73 0.64 -0.69
C MET A 46 8.24 -0.09 -1.94
N HIS A 47 7.36 -0.77 -2.68
CA HIS A 47 7.74 -1.50 -3.88
C HIS A 47 8.17 -0.53 -5.00
N PRO A 48 9.30 -0.76 -5.70
CA PRO A 48 9.76 0.13 -6.78
C PRO A 48 8.72 0.31 -7.90
N ARG A 49 7.95 -0.75 -8.16
CA ARG A 49 6.85 -0.77 -9.14
C ARG A 49 5.48 -0.60 -8.48
N TYR A 50 5.39 0.16 -7.38
CA TYR A 50 4.14 0.37 -6.65
C TYR A 50 3.01 0.83 -7.58
N LYS A 51 3.26 1.87 -8.39
CA LYS A 51 2.28 2.43 -9.33
C LYS A 51 1.78 1.43 -10.37
N GLU A 52 2.66 0.56 -10.88
CA GLU A 52 2.28 -0.48 -11.83
C GLU A 52 1.45 -1.58 -11.15
N LYS A 53 1.85 -1.98 -9.92
CA LYS A 53 1.20 -3.05 -9.15
C LYS A 53 -0.21 -2.67 -8.67
N ILE A 54 -0.45 -1.41 -8.33
CA ILE A 54 -1.80 -0.94 -7.98
C ILE A 54 -2.68 -0.75 -9.21
N GLY A 55 -2.09 -0.39 -10.35
CA GLY A 55 -2.81 -0.01 -11.57
C GLY A 55 -3.93 1.00 -11.29
N PRO A 56 -5.19 0.67 -11.59
CA PRO A 56 -6.35 1.54 -11.41
C PRO A 56 -6.89 1.54 -9.96
N GLY A 57 -6.40 0.65 -9.09
CA GLY A 57 -6.79 0.59 -7.69
C GLY A 57 -6.76 -0.83 -7.10
N ILE A 58 -6.52 -0.91 -5.80
CA ILE A 58 -6.54 -2.16 -5.02
C ILE A 58 -7.97 -2.39 -4.53
N SER A 59 -8.54 -3.55 -4.86
CA SER A 59 -9.78 -4.05 -4.28
C SER A 59 -9.53 -4.80 -2.97
N ALA A 60 -8.51 -5.67 -2.94
CA ALA A 60 -8.15 -6.44 -1.74
C ALA A 60 -6.67 -6.88 -1.78
N LEU A 61 -6.12 -7.17 -0.60
CA LEU A 61 -4.83 -7.84 -0.45
C LEU A 61 -5.09 -9.23 0.12
N THR A 62 -4.63 -10.27 -0.57
CA THR A 62 -4.87 -11.67 -0.20
C THR A 62 -3.55 -12.44 -0.19
N VAL A 63 -3.53 -13.62 0.41
CA VAL A 63 -2.42 -14.58 0.23
C VAL A 63 -2.88 -15.68 -0.73
N ASP A 64 -2.06 -16.02 -1.72
CA ASP A 64 -2.33 -17.13 -2.63
C ASP A 64 -1.06 -17.96 -2.86
N TYR A 65 -1.18 -19.11 -3.50
CA TYR A 65 -0.01 -19.85 -3.96
C TYR A 65 0.59 -19.21 -5.20
N HIS A 66 1.92 -19.24 -5.30
CA HIS A 66 2.60 -18.81 -6.51
C HIS A 66 2.15 -19.70 -7.69
N PRO A 67 1.77 -19.14 -8.84
CA PRO A 67 1.22 -19.91 -9.97
C PRO A 67 2.19 -20.98 -10.48
N GLU A 68 3.49 -20.68 -10.44
CA GLU A 68 4.57 -21.60 -10.85
C GLU A 68 5.06 -22.51 -9.69
N PHE A 69 5.00 -22.02 -8.45
CA PHE A 69 5.51 -22.73 -7.26
C PHE A 69 4.37 -22.97 -6.28
N LYS A 70 3.58 -24.02 -6.53
CA LYS A 70 2.34 -24.33 -5.78
C LYS A 70 2.52 -24.57 -4.27
N THR A 71 3.75 -24.72 -3.80
CA THR A 71 4.10 -24.86 -2.38
C THR A 71 4.44 -23.53 -1.72
N THR A 72 4.71 -22.48 -2.51
CA THR A 72 5.15 -21.18 -2.02
C THR A 72 3.96 -20.25 -1.92
N ARG A 73 3.66 -19.78 -0.71
CA ARG A 73 2.65 -18.74 -0.48
C ARG A 73 3.23 -17.37 -0.84
N VAL A 74 2.43 -16.53 -1.47
CA VAL A 74 2.79 -15.18 -1.88
C VAL A 74 1.66 -14.20 -1.61
N PHE A 75 2.01 -12.93 -1.42
CA PHE A 75 1.02 -11.87 -1.34
C PHE A 75 0.50 -11.57 -2.75
N THR A 76 -0.81 -11.47 -2.87
CA THR A 76 -1.51 -11.25 -4.12
C THR A 76 -2.41 -10.03 -3.97
N ILE A 77 -2.29 -9.11 -4.92
CA ILE A 77 -3.11 -7.91 -5.01
C ILE A 77 -4.30 -8.26 -5.90
N VAL A 78 -5.51 -8.09 -5.38
CA VAL A 78 -6.73 -8.12 -6.17
C VAL A 78 -7.03 -6.69 -6.56
N ARG A 79 -6.90 -6.37 -7.84
CA ARG A 79 -7.21 -5.06 -8.40
C ARG A 79 -8.72 -4.91 -8.66
N ILE A 80 -9.18 -3.67 -8.83
CA ILE A 80 -10.60 -3.38 -9.10
C ILE A 80 -11.09 -3.94 -10.43
N ASP A 81 -10.18 -4.17 -11.38
CA ASP A 81 -10.42 -4.82 -12.67
C ASP A 81 -10.48 -6.37 -12.55
N LYS A 82 -10.49 -6.89 -11.31
CA LYS A 82 -10.46 -8.32 -10.95
C LYS A 82 -9.17 -9.05 -11.35
N LEU A 83 -8.15 -8.33 -11.82
CA LEU A 83 -6.83 -8.92 -12.05
C LEU A 83 -6.16 -9.22 -10.71
N ARG A 84 -5.47 -10.35 -10.67
CA ARG A 84 -4.66 -10.78 -9.54
C ARG A 84 -3.21 -10.64 -9.89
N GLU A 85 -2.48 -9.91 -9.06
CA GLU A 85 -1.07 -9.67 -9.31
C GLU A 85 -0.25 -10.03 -8.07
N ASP A 86 0.67 -10.95 -8.24
CA ASP A 86 1.55 -11.43 -7.18
C ASP A 86 2.66 -10.41 -6.89
N PHE A 87 3.07 -10.35 -5.63
CA PHE A 87 4.27 -9.64 -5.25
C PHE A 87 5.01 -10.34 -4.10
N SER A 88 6.32 -10.46 -4.28
CA SER A 88 7.23 -10.92 -3.23
C SER A 88 7.64 -9.76 -2.34
N PHE A 89 7.63 -9.98 -1.03
CA PHE A 89 8.09 -9.00 -0.04
C PHE A 89 9.61 -8.78 -0.07
N GLN A 90 10.39 -9.69 -0.66
CA GLN A 90 11.86 -9.60 -0.67
C GLN A 90 12.38 -8.36 -1.40
N LYS A 91 11.71 -7.95 -2.48
CA LYS A 91 12.10 -6.77 -3.29
C LYS A 91 11.93 -5.45 -2.51
N PRO A 92 10.76 -5.13 -1.93
CA PRO A 92 10.59 -3.95 -1.10
C PRO A 92 11.41 -4.03 0.20
N TRP A 93 11.62 -5.22 0.76
CA TRP A 93 12.45 -5.40 1.96
C TRP A 93 13.91 -4.98 1.75
N ARG A 94 14.54 -5.36 0.64
CA ARG A 94 15.90 -4.90 0.28
C ARG A 94 15.99 -3.37 0.18
N LYS A 95 14.94 -2.71 -0.32
CA LYS A 95 14.89 -1.25 -0.41
C LYS A 95 14.70 -0.60 0.97
N LEU A 96 13.89 -1.19 1.84
CA LEU A 96 13.73 -0.72 3.21
C LEU A 96 15.05 -0.84 3.99
N GLN A 97 15.76 -1.96 3.86
CA GLN A 97 17.09 -2.13 4.46
C GLN A 97 18.06 -1.05 3.99
N ALA A 98 18.09 -0.74 2.68
CA ALA A 98 18.91 0.36 2.16
C ALA A 98 18.48 1.74 2.69
N THR A 99 17.19 1.96 2.92
CA THR A 99 16.65 3.24 3.42
C THR A 99 16.92 3.43 4.92
N LEU A 100 16.88 2.35 5.70
CA LEU A 100 17.17 2.37 7.14
C LEU A 100 18.68 2.36 7.43
N ALA A 101 19.49 1.80 6.53
CA ALA A 101 20.95 1.74 6.65
C ALA A 101 21.68 2.98 6.10
N ALA A 102 21.00 3.86 5.34
CA ALA A 102 21.64 5.05 4.79
C ALA A 102 21.84 6.12 5.88
N PRO A 103 23.09 6.53 6.20
CA PRO A 103 23.29 7.72 7.00
C PRO A 103 22.74 8.93 6.23
N ARG A 104 22.05 9.83 6.95
CA ARG A 104 21.63 11.14 6.45
C ARG A 104 22.85 11.91 5.95
N THR A 105 23.20 11.76 4.68
CA THR A 105 24.10 12.69 4.02
C THR A 105 23.26 13.53 3.08
N ASN A 106 22.96 14.72 3.55
CA ASN A 106 22.50 15.82 2.73
C ASN A 106 23.58 16.07 1.66
N LYS A 107 23.35 15.61 0.44
CA LYS A 107 24.05 16.11 -0.74
C LYS A 107 23.02 16.78 -1.63
N GLN A 108 22.89 18.09 -1.46
CA GLN A 108 22.43 18.96 -2.54
C GLN A 108 23.39 18.79 -3.72
N PRO A 109 22.92 18.49 -4.94
CA PRO A 109 23.79 18.45 -6.11
C PRO A 109 23.99 19.88 -6.62
N GLY A 110 25.19 20.42 -6.42
CA GLY A 110 25.69 21.63 -7.06
C GLY A 110 26.83 21.31 -8.04
N ASP A 111 26.60 21.66 -9.30
CA ASP A 111 27.51 21.93 -10.42
C ASP A 111 28.94 21.37 -10.46
N THR A 112 29.24 20.60 -11.51
CA THR A 112 30.25 21.03 -12.50
C THR A 112 30.08 20.34 -13.87
N LYS A 113 30.26 21.16 -14.91
CA LYS A 113 29.79 21.02 -16.30
C LYS A 113 30.60 20.05 -17.18
N LYS A 114 29.91 19.41 -18.15
CA LYS A 114 30.20 19.54 -19.60
C LYS A 114 29.05 18.96 -20.46
N SER A 115 28.40 19.86 -21.21
CA SER A 115 27.39 19.67 -22.29
C SER A 115 28.09 19.80 -23.68
N PRO A 116 27.45 19.63 -24.88
CA PRO A 116 26.00 19.64 -25.22
C PRO A 116 25.55 18.47 -26.14
N VAL A 117 24.25 18.18 -26.35
CA VAL A 117 23.35 18.78 -27.37
C VAL A 117 21.86 18.41 -27.07
N SER A 118 20.99 19.45 -26.99
CA SER A 118 19.54 19.61 -27.41
C SER A 118 18.46 18.59 -26.97
N ASP A 119 17.23 18.88 -26.50
CA ASP A 119 16.32 20.03 -26.25
C ASP A 119 15.20 19.56 -25.25
N PRO A 120 14.08 20.28 -25.03
CA PRO A 120 13.78 21.18 -23.91
C PRO A 120 12.93 20.57 -22.76
N ALA A 121 12.81 21.35 -21.68
CA ALA A 121 12.17 21.05 -20.39
C ALA A 121 10.71 20.55 -20.43
N PRO A 122 10.27 19.87 -19.34
CA PRO A 122 9.10 20.34 -18.64
C PRO A 122 9.37 20.45 -17.13
N GLU A 123 9.55 21.69 -16.69
CA GLU A 123 9.36 22.11 -15.32
C GLU A 123 7.86 22.26 -15.05
N GLN A 124 7.42 21.96 -13.82
CA GLN A 124 6.05 22.03 -13.28
C GLN A 124 5.23 20.72 -13.27
N GLN A 125 5.55 19.80 -12.34
CA GLN A 125 4.64 18.70 -11.95
C GLN A 125 4.49 18.48 -10.44
N GLN A 126 5.15 19.28 -9.59
CA GLN A 126 5.10 19.07 -8.14
C GLN A 126 3.94 19.78 -7.43
N ASN A 127 3.21 20.70 -8.08
CA ASN A 127 2.12 21.45 -7.44
C ASN A 127 0.69 20.97 -7.77
N THR A 128 0.49 20.00 -8.67
CA THR A 128 -0.86 19.49 -9.03
C THR A 128 -1.28 18.24 -8.25
N LEU A 129 -0.31 17.41 -7.83
CA LEU A 129 -0.54 16.14 -7.13
C LEU A 129 -1.18 16.30 -5.73
N SER A 130 -1.10 17.49 -5.13
CA SER A 130 -1.69 17.75 -3.81
C SER A 130 -3.21 17.97 -3.88
N ALA A 131 -3.68 18.68 -4.91
CA ALA A 131 -5.10 18.97 -5.11
C ALA A 131 -5.89 17.73 -5.57
N GLU A 132 -5.33 16.92 -6.46
CA GLU A 132 -5.99 15.69 -6.94
C GLU A 132 -6.10 14.63 -5.84
N LYS A 133 -5.08 14.54 -4.98
CA LYS A 133 -5.10 13.66 -3.80
C LYS A 133 -6.15 14.11 -2.77
N ALA A 134 -6.29 15.42 -2.55
CA ALA A 134 -7.31 15.98 -1.66
C ALA A 134 -8.74 15.73 -2.21
N ALA A 135 -8.95 15.88 -3.51
CA ALA A 135 -10.23 15.60 -4.15
C ALA A 135 -10.62 14.11 -4.06
N TRP A 136 -9.65 13.21 -4.16
CA TRP A 136 -9.88 11.78 -4.00
C TRP A 136 -10.26 11.41 -2.56
N ILE A 137 -9.59 12.01 -1.56
CA ILE A 137 -9.92 11.82 -0.13
C ILE A 137 -11.33 12.33 0.17
N ALA A 138 -11.68 13.55 -0.28
CA ALA A 138 -13.02 14.11 -0.08
C ALA A 138 -14.12 13.24 -0.73
N LYS A 139 -13.83 12.64 -1.89
CA LYS A 139 -14.76 11.72 -2.56
C LYS A 139 -14.96 10.40 -1.81
N LEU A 140 -13.93 9.92 -1.11
CA LEU A 140 -14.06 8.75 -0.24
C LEU A 140 -14.87 9.07 1.02
N GLU A 141 -14.59 10.19 1.66
CA GLU A 141 -15.32 10.62 2.86
C GLU A 141 -16.82 10.80 2.57
N SER A 142 -17.17 11.43 1.44
CA SER A 142 -18.57 11.58 1.01
C SER A 142 -19.28 10.23 0.82
N ARG A 143 -18.59 9.21 0.30
CA ARG A 143 -19.17 7.86 0.12
C ARG A 143 -19.36 7.13 1.45
N VAL A 144 -18.46 7.33 2.42
CA VAL A 144 -18.58 6.76 3.77
C VAL A 144 -19.77 7.40 4.49
N THR A 145 -19.89 8.74 4.47
CA THR A 145 -21.01 9.44 5.10
C THR A 145 -22.36 9.06 4.49
N ALA A 146 -22.43 8.86 3.16
CA ALA A 146 -23.65 8.39 2.50
C ALA A 146 -24.06 6.98 2.96
N ALA A 147 -23.09 6.08 3.17
CA ALA A 147 -23.35 4.74 3.70
C ALA A 147 -23.80 4.77 5.17
N GLU A 148 -23.22 5.63 6.00
CA GLU A 148 -23.61 5.81 7.40
C GLU A 148 -25.04 6.36 7.54
N ASN A 149 -25.42 7.33 6.70
CA ASN A 149 -26.79 7.86 6.68
C ASN A 149 -27.81 6.80 6.23
N ALA A 150 -27.47 5.95 5.26
CA ALA A 150 -28.32 4.83 4.85
C ALA A 150 -28.51 3.81 5.98
N LEU A 151 -27.43 3.49 6.70
CA LEU A 151 -27.49 2.60 7.87
C LEU A 151 -28.25 3.22 9.05
N SER A 152 -28.17 4.53 9.25
CA SER A 152 -28.96 5.26 10.24
C SER A 152 -30.45 5.21 9.92
N GLY A 153 -30.84 5.37 8.65
CA GLY A 153 -32.22 5.22 8.20
C GLY A 153 -32.79 3.83 8.47
N ILE A 154 -32.00 2.78 8.20
CA ILE A 154 -32.38 1.39 8.50
C ILE A 154 -32.57 1.19 10.00
N ARG A 155 -31.65 1.70 10.84
CA ARG A 155 -31.78 1.61 12.31
C ARG A 155 -33.03 2.31 12.83
N LYS A 156 -33.39 3.46 12.25
CA LYS A 156 -34.59 4.21 12.64
C LYS A 156 -35.89 3.51 12.21
N ALA A 157 -35.91 2.91 11.01
CA ALA A 157 -37.04 2.13 10.52
C ALA A 157 -37.26 0.83 11.31
N ILE A 158 -36.18 0.21 11.82
CA ILE A 158 -36.29 -0.95 12.73
C ILE A 158 -36.88 -0.53 14.08
N ALA A 159 -36.47 0.61 14.62
CA ALA A 159 -37.01 1.13 15.88
C ALA A 159 -38.50 1.51 15.79
N GLU A 160 -38.96 2.04 14.64
CA GLU A 160 -40.39 2.35 14.39
C GLU A 160 -41.26 1.10 14.15
N PHE A 161 -40.66 -0.08 13.91
CA PHE A 161 -41.41 -1.34 13.70
C PHE A 161 -41.55 -2.16 14.99
N GLU A 162 -40.81 -1.82 16.05
CA GLU A 162 -40.85 -2.47 17.36
C GLU A 162 -41.73 -1.72 18.39
N GLU A 163 -42.38 -0.62 18.00
CA GLU A 163 -43.35 0.17 18.79
C GLU A 163 -44.79 -0.06 18.30
#